data_AF-R5KMS9-F1
#
_entry.id   AF-R5KMS9-F1
#
_cell.length_a   1.000
_cell.length_b   1.000
_cell.length_c   1.000
_cell.angle_alpha   90.00
_cell.angle_beta   90.00
_cell.angle_gamma   90.00
#
_symmetry.space_group_name_H-M   'P 1'
#
loop_
_entity.id
_entity.type
_entity.pdbx_description
1 polymer ?
#
loop_
_entity_poly.entity_id
_entity_poly.type
_entity_poly.pdbx_seq_one_letter_code
_entity_poly.pdbx_strand_id
1 'polypeptide(L)'
;MGNYEENYLAKRPQSLCHMCGKCCRVVTTSTPYNILIKMAEDGDAGAIDFLSLFEPYNSIEDARKVDADVVDNIITRLSEDGNYKEEETTFYCCKYLQDDNLCSNYENRPALCRHCPSSPWSIVPPGCGFEGWLFWKREEEKEKIRRAKEELLELKLLKKRNNSPETLQKVEAVEQKILRNIAMYKKYGSENW
;
A
#
# COMPACT_ATOMS: atom_id res chain seq x y z
N MET A 1 21.25 -6.60 0.51
CA MET A 1 19.92 -6.36 1.10
C MET A 1 18.93 -6.62 -0.02
N GLY A 2 18.13 -7.68 0.06
CA GLY A 2 17.06 -7.90 -0.94
C GLY A 2 16.07 -6.74 -0.90
N ASN A 3 15.42 -6.46 -2.03
CA ASN A 3 14.41 -5.40 -2.10
C ASN A 3 13.36 -5.66 -1.00
N TYR A 4 12.94 -4.62 -0.28
CA TYR A 4 11.92 -4.71 0.77
C TYR A 4 10.67 -5.47 0.29
N GLU A 5 10.30 -5.22 -0.97
CA GLU A 5 9.18 -5.88 -1.64
C GLU A 5 9.41 -7.38 -1.85
N GLU A 6 10.62 -7.81 -2.24
CA GLU A 6 10.96 -9.23 -2.39
C GLU A 6 10.84 -9.97 -1.04
N ASN A 7 11.25 -9.33 0.06
CA ASN A 7 11.19 -9.95 1.39
C ASN A 7 9.76 -9.97 1.95
N TYR A 8 8.98 -8.91 1.72
CA TYR A 8 7.58 -8.82 2.13
C TYR A 8 6.71 -9.87 1.41
N LEU A 9 6.85 -9.95 0.08
CA LEU A 9 6.07 -10.86 -0.75
C LEU A 9 6.47 -12.33 -0.53
N ALA A 10 7.76 -12.62 -0.31
CA ALA A 10 8.21 -13.95 0.04
C ALA A 10 7.67 -14.44 1.41
N LYS A 11 7.40 -13.52 2.34
CA LYS A 11 6.87 -13.83 3.68
C LYS A 11 5.35 -13.84 3.74
N ARG A 12 4.65 -13.52 2.65
CA ARG A 12 3.19 -13.47 2.64
C ARG A 12 2.61 -14.89 2.55
N PRO A 13 1.87 -15.35 3.57
CA PRO A 13 1.33 -16.71 3.56
C PRO A 13 0.10 -16.77 2.66
N GLN A 14 0.26 -17.37 1.48
CA GLN A 14 -0.82 -17.47 0.49
C GLN A 14 -2.05 -18.23 1.02
N SER A 15 -1.84 -19.12 2.01
CA SER A 15 -2.90 -19.88 2.68
C SER A 15 -3.92 -19.00 3.42
N LEU A 16 -3.63 -17.72 3.67
CA LEU A 16 -4.59 -16.78 4.25
C LEU A 16 -5.65 -16.30 3.27
N CYS A 17 -5.44 -16.48 1.96
CA CYS A 17 -6.43 -16.04 0.98
C CYS A 17 -7.67 -16.95 1.01
N HIS A 18 -8.84 -16.36 1.30
CA HIS A 18 -10.13 -17.08 1.26
C HIS A 18 -10.68 -17.30 -0.16
N MET A 19 -9.97 -16.84 -1.20
CA MET A 19 -10.42 -16.92 -2.60
C MET A 19 -11.84 -16.40 -2.83
N CYS A 20 -12.25 -15.35 -2.10
CA CYS A 20 -13.62 -14.83 -2.12
C CYS A 20 -13.94 -13.88 -3.30
N GLY A 21 -12.96 -13.56 -4.15
CA GLY A 21 -13.12 -12.68 -5.31
C GLY A 21 -13.37 -11.19 -4.99
N LYS A 22 -13.60 -10.79 -3.74
CA LYS A 22 -13.93 -9.40 -3.37
C LYS A 22 -12.91 -8.36 -3.85
N CYS A 23 -11.61 -8.66 -3.76
CA CYS A 23 -10.53 -7.79 -4.24
C CYS A 23 -10.44 -7.68 -5.78
N CYS A 24 -11.09 -8.59 -6.51
CA CYS A 24 -11.24 -8.52 -7.96
C CYS A 24 -12.57 -7.88 -8.36
N ARG A 25 -13.57 -7.95 -7.49
CA ARG A 25 -14.92 -7.42 -7.72
C ARG A 25 -14.93 -5.90 -7.67
N VAL A 26 -14.36 -5.34 -6.58
CA VAL A 26 -14.22 -3.90 -6.40
C VAL A 26 -12.83 -3.62 -5.88
N VAL A 27 -12.10 -2.79 -6.62
CA VAL A 27 -10.79 -2.27 -6.22
C VAL A 27 -10.69 -0.79 -6.57
N THR A 28 -9.78 -0.07 -5.91
CA THR A 28 -9.43 1.31 -6.23
C THR A 28 -7.92 1.46 -6.31
N THR A 29 -7.45 2.57 -6.86
CA THR A 29 -6.03 2.94 -6.90
C THR A 29 -5.85 4.29 -6.18
N SER A 30 -4.69 4.50 -5.55
CA SER A 30 -4.34 5.81 -5.01
C SER A 30 -4.12 6.88 -6.10
N THR A 31 -3.93 6.44 -7.34
CA THR A 31 -3.73 7.29 -8.51
C THR A 31 -5.06 7.49 -9.22
N PRO A 32 -5.47 8.74 -9.51
CA PRO A 32 -6.68 9.02 -10.29
C PRO A 32 -6.61 8.41 -11.70
N TYR A 33 -7.76 8.01 -12.25
CA TYR A 33 -7.83 7.26 -13.52
C TYR A 33 -7.14 7.97 -14.71
N ASN A 34 -7.34 9.27 -14.85
CA ASN A 34 -6.73 10.07 -15.92
C ASN A 34 -5.20 10.12 -15.82
N ILE A 35 -4.65 10.09 -14.60
CA ILE A 35 -3.20 10.01 -14.37
C ILE A 35 -2.71 8.59 -14.63
N LEU A 36 -3.49 7.58 -14.24
CA LEU A 36 -3.16 6.18 -14.48
C LEU A 36 -3.06 5.85 -15.97
N ILE A 37 -3.95 6.42 -16.81
CA ILE A 37 -3.85 6.31 -18.28
C ILE A 37 -2.54 6.91 -18.77
N LYS A 38 -2.22 8.15 -18.37
CA LYS A 38 -0.97 8.82 -18.79
C LYS A 38 0.26 8.03 -18.37
N MET A 39 0.27 7.50 -17.16
CA MET A 39 1.37 6.63 -16.68
C MET A 39 1.55 5.41 -17.58
N ALA A 40 0.45 4.79 -18.01
CA ALA A 40 0.54 3.65 -18.92
C ALA A 40 1.03 4.05 -20.32
N GLU A 41 0.60 5.21 -20.84
CA GLU A 41 1.11 5.79 -22.10
C GLU A 41 2.61 6.11 -22.02
N ASP A 42 3.08 6.57 -20.86
CA ASP A 42 4.49 6.86 -20.57
C ASP A 42 5.33 5.58 -20.31
N GLY A 43 4.72 4.39 -20.34
CA GLY A 43 5.41 3.11 -20.21
C GLY A 43 5.53 2.57 -18.79
N ASP A 44 4.77 3.09 -17.82
CA ASP A 44 4.74 2.54 -16.45
C ASP A 44 4.15 1.12 -16.45
N ALA A 45 4.99 0.14 -16.12
CA ALA A 45 4.60 -1.27 -16.14
C ALA A 45 3.44 -1.60 -15.20
N GLY A 46 3.36 -0.93 -14.03
CA GLY A 46 2.29 -1.16 -13.07
C GLY A 46 0.94 -0.63 -13.56
N ALA A 47 0.93 0.55 -14.17
CA ALA A 47 -0.25 1.14 -14.78
C ALA A 47 -0.73 0.33 -15.99
N ILE A 48 0.19 -0.10 -16.86
CA ILE A 48 -0.12 -0.99 -18.00
C ILE A 48 -0.75 -2.28 -17.51
N ASP A 49 -0.11 -2.96 -16.56
CA ASP A 49 -0.61 -4.23 -16.02
C ASP A 49 -1.99 -4.04 -15.36
N PHE A 50 -2.18 -2.98 -14.57
CA PHE A 50 -3.47 -2.71 -13.91
C PHE A 50 -4.59 -2.46 -14.92
N LEU A 51 -4.38 -1.53 -15.86
CA LEU A 51 -5.37 -1.17 -16.87
C LEU A 51 -5.63 -2.31 -17.87
N SER A 52 -4.71 -3.27 -18.01
CA SER A 52 -4.95 -4.47 -18.81
C SER A 52 -5.99 -5.42 -18.18
N LEU A 53 -6.21 -5.36 -16.86
CA LEU A 53 -7.06 -6.28 -16.12
C LEU A 53 -8.35 -5.66 -15.61
N PHE A 54 -8.28 -4.38 -15.22
CA PHE A 54 -9.31 -3.71 -14.43
C PHE A 54 -10.03 -2.66 -15.26
N GLU A 55 -11.34 -2.81 -15.34
CA GLU A 55 -12.24 -1.91 -16.07
C GLU A 55 -12.93 -0.98 -15.07
N PRO A 56 -12.96 0.35 -15.32
CA PRO A 56 -13.56 1.29 -14.40
C PRO A 56 -15.09 1.15 -14.38
N TYR A 57 -15.69 1.29 -13.21
CA TYR A 57 -17.13 1.54 -13.08
C TYR A 57 -17.47 2.95 -13.58
N ASN A 58 -18.70 3.14 -14.09
CA ASN A 58 -19.17 4.45 -14.54
C ASN A 58 -19.34 5.44 -13.37
N SER A 59 -19.60 4.94 -12.17
CA SER A 59 -19.80 5.74 -10.96
C SER A 59 -19.49 4.94 -9.69
N ILE A 60 -19.26 5.64 -8.57
CA ILE A 60 -19.14 5.02 -7.24
C ILE A 60 -20.44 4.27 -6.89
N GLU A 61 -21.60 4.80 -7.26
CA GLU A 61 -22.90 4.16 -7.02
C GLU A 61 -23.05 2.83 -7.78
N ASP A 62 -22.49 2.72 -8.99
CA ASP A 62 -22.49 1.44 -9.71
C ASP A 62 -21.58 0.41 -9.07
N ALA A 63 -20.44 0.83 -8.51
CA ALA A 63 -19.60 -0.05 -7.69
C ALA A 63 -20.32 -0.48 -6.39
N ARG A 64 -21.04 0.44 -5.73
CA ARG A 64 -21.82 0.15 -4.51
C ARG A 64 -22.93 -0.86 -4.76
N LYS A 65 -23.60 -0.82 -5.91
CA LYS A 65 -24.60 -1.83 -6.30
C LYS A 65 -24.01 -3.24 -6.39
N VAL A 66 -22.72 -3.34 -6.71
CA VAL A 66 -22.01 -4.62 -6.82
C VAL A 66 -21.52 -5.13 -5.46
N ASP A 67 -20.91 -4.26 -4.65
CA ASP A 67 -20.43 -4.60 -3.30
C ASP A 67 -20.28 -3.33 -2.42
N ALA A 68 -21.39 -2.92 -1.78
CA ALA A 68 -21.43 -1.74 -0.93
C ALA A 68 -20.44 -1.84 0.26
N ASP A 69 -20.35 -3.00 0.89
CA ASP A 69 -19.47 -3.22 2.05
C ASP A 69 -18.00 -2.95 1.69
N VAL A 70 -17.56 -3.38 0.51
CA VAL A 70 -16.18 -3.14 0.05
C VAL A 70 -15.96 -1.68 -0.31
N VAL A 71 -16.89 -1.07 -1.06
CA VAL A 71 -16.80 0.34 -1.44
C VAL A 71 -16.74 1.24 -0.21
N ASP A 72 -17.67 1.07 0.72
CA ASP A 72 -17.78 1.94 1.89
C ASP A 72 -16.60 1.73 2.85
N ASN A 73 -16.07 0.51 2.97
CA ASN A 73 -14.82 0.27 3.70
C ASN A 73 -13.65 1.02 3.06
N ILE A 74 -13.52 0.97 1.73
CA ILE A 74 -12.45 1.70 1.02
C ILE A 74 -12.58 3.21 1.24
N ILE A 75 -13.78 3.79 1.07
CA ILE A 75 -14.04 5.21 1.28
C ILE A 75 -13.73 5.61 2.72
N THR A 76 -14.18 4.81 3.69
CA THR A 76 -13.95 5.08 5.12
C THR A 76 -12.46 5.12 5.41
N ARG A 77 -11.69 4.12 4.98
CA ARG A 77 -10.24 4.06 5.20
C ARG A 77 -9.49 5.20 4.52
N LEU A 78 -9.83 5.52 3.27
CA LEU A 78 -9.23 6.65 2.57
C LEU A 78 -9.56 7.98 3.28
N SER A 79 -10.76 8.12 3.84
CA SER A 79 -11.17 9.31 4.57
C SER A 79 -10.44 9.44 5.91
N GLU A 80 -10.28 8.35 6.65
CA GLU A 80 -9.47 8.29 7.89
C GLU A 80 -8.02 8.71 7.62
N ASP A 81 -7.46 8.32 6.47
CA ASP A 81 -6.10 8.67 6.06
C ASP A 81 -6.00 10.07 5.41
N GLY A 82 -7.10 10.81 5.26
CA GLY A 82 -7.14 12.12 4.61
C GLY A 82 -6.88 12.09 3.09
N ASN A 83 -7.03 10.93 2.46
CA ASN A 83 -6.74 10.67 1.05
C ASN A 83 -8.00 10.53 0.18
N TYR A 84 -9.21 10.56 0.77
CA TYR A 84 -10.45 10.45 0.00
C TYR A 84 -10.82 11.78 -0.66
N LYS A 85 -10.99 11.72 -1.98
CA LYS A 85 -11.58 12.78 -2.80
C LYS A 85 -12.49 12.11 -3.83
N GLU A 86 -13.76 12.44 -3.80
CA GLU A 86 -14.79 11.75 -4.59
C GLU A 86 -14.51 11.86 -6.09
N GLU A 87 -14.13 13.04 -6.56
CA GLU A 87 -13.82 13.35 -7.96
C GLU A 87 -12.54 12.69 -8.50
N GLU A 88 -11.64 12.28 -7.61
CA GLU A 88 -10.38 11.61 -7.95
C GLU A 88 -10.44 10.09 -7.72
N THR A 89 -11.51 9.59 -7.08
CA THR A 89 -11.65 8.17 -6.72
C THR A 89 -12.40 7.42 -7.83
N THR A 90 -11.73 6.45 -8.42
CA THR A 90 -12.34 5.51 -9.38
C THR A 90 -12.31 4.10 -8.82
N PHE A 91 -13.41 3.39 -8.97
CA PHE A 91 -13.51 1.97 -8.65
C PHE A 91 -13.45 1.14 -9.93
N TYR A 92 -12.92 -0.08 -9.82
CA TYR A 92 -12.72 -0.97 -10.95
C TYR A 92 -13.17 -2.40 -10.64
N CYS A 93 -13.52 -3.15 -11.68
CA CYS A 93 -13.75 -4.58 -11.65
C CYS A 93 -12.75 -5.33 -12.53
N CYS A 94 -12.36 -6.54 -12.14
CA CYS A 94 -11.49 -7.38 -12.94
C CYS A 94 -12.30 -8.11 -14.02
N LYS A 95 -11.90 -7.96 -15.29
CA LYS A 95 -12.56 -8.61 -16.43
C LYS A 95 -12.48 -10.15 -16.45
N TYR A 96 -11.59 -10.73 -15.62
CA TYR A 96 -11.43 -12.20 -15.51
C TYR A 96 -12.20 -12.82 -14.34
N LEU A 97 -12.88 -12.02 -13.52
CA LEU A 97 -13.71 -12.50 -12.42
C LEU A 97 -14.99 -13.14 -12.96
N GLN A 98 -15.30 -14.35 -12.53
CA GLN A 98 -16.49 -15.09 -12.90
C GLN A 98 -17.57 -15.01 -11.81
N ASP A 99 -18.80 -15.42 -12.13
CA ASP A 99 -19.96 -15.37 -11.23
C ASP A 99 -19.79 -16.22 -9.95
N ASP A 100 -18.94 -17.25 -10.00
CA ASP A 100 -18.59 -18.09 -8.85
C ASP A 100 -17.47 -17.50 -7.98
N ASN A 101 -17.02 -16.28 -8.28
CA ASN A 101 -15.89 -15.57 -7.66
C ASN A 101 -14.49 -16.12 -7.98
N LEU A 102 -14.39 -17.05 -8.94
CA LEU A 102 -13.11 -17.57 -9.38
C LEU A 102 -12.57 -16.75 -10.56
N CYS A 103 -11.25 -16.83 -10.74
CA CYS A 103 -10.55 -16.14 -11.81
C CYS A 103 -10.39 -17.11 -12.99
N SER A 104 -10.96 -16.74 -14.14
CA SER A 104 -10.82 -17.48 -15.40
C SER A 104 -9.37 -17.54 -15.91
N ASN A 105 -8.50 -16.65 -15.42
CA ASN A 105 -7.07 -16.58 -15.79
C ASN A 105 -6.14 -16.81 -14.57
N TYR A 106 -6.52 -17.72 -13.66
CA TYR A 106 -5.81 -17.91 -12.39
C TYR A 106 -4.33 -18.30 -12.56
N GLU A 107 -4.01 -19.19 -13.50
CA GLU A 107 -2.63 -19.67 -13.69
C GLU A 107 -1.71 -18.62 -14.32
N ASN A 108 -2.23 -17.77 -15.22
CA ASN A 108 -1.43 -16.73 -15.89
C ASN A 108 -1.64 -15.33 -15.29
N ARG A 109 -2.13 -15.26 -14.05
CA ARG A 109 -2.38 -14.00 -13.37
C ARG A 109 -1.07 -13.19 -13.20
N PRO A 110 -1.09 -11.88 -13.46
CA PRO A 110 0.11 -11.05 -13.40
C PRO A 110 0.63 -10.87 -11.96
N ALA A 111 1.81 -10.27 -11.85
CA ALA A 111 2.49 -10.07 -10.57
C ALA A 111 1.60 -9.32 -9.56
N LEU A 112 0.89 -8.27 -9.98
CA LEU A 112 0.01 -7.51 -9.08
C LEU A 112 -1.06 -8.40 -8.41
N CYS A 113 -1.67 -9.33 -9.15
CA CYS A 113 -2.68 -10.24 -8.62
C CYS A 113 -2.04 -11.26 -7.69
N ARG A 114 -0.89 -11.80 -8.10
CA ARG A 114 -0.13 -12.72 -7.25
C ARG A 114 0.32 -12.04 -5.99
N HIS A 115 0.64 -10.75 -5.99
CA HIS A 115 1.26 -10.03 -4.88
C HIS A 115 0.26 -9.24 -4.01
N CYS A 116 -1.04 -9.29 -4.29
CA CYS A 116 -2.06 -8.64 -3.45
C CYS A 116 -2.30 -9.39 -2.12
N PRO A 117 -2.30 -8.72 -0.95
CA PRO A 117 -2.01 -7.30 -0.72
C PRO A 117 -0.51 -6.98 -0.84
N SER A 118 -0.16 -5.91 -1.56
CA SER A 118 1.22 -5.55 -1.93
C SER A 118 1.98 -4.77 -0.86
N SER A 119 1.29 -4.22 0.16
CA SER A 119 1.93 -3.55 1.29
C SER A 119 1.13 -3.77 2.58
N PRO A 120 1.73 -3.55 3.77
CA PRO A 120 1.02 -3.61 5.04
C PRO A 120 -0.15 -2.63 5.13
N TRP A 121 -0.11 -1.57 4.32
CA TRP A 121 -1.10 -0.49 4.26
C TRP A 121 -2.15 -0.69 3.17
N SER A 122 -2.13 -1.82 2.45
CA SER A 122 -3.20 -2.14 1.51
C SER A 122 -4.55 -2.22 2.24
N ILE A 123 -5.54 -1.50 1.73
CA ILE A 123 -6.93 -1.65 2.17
C ILE A 123 -7.46 -2.97 1.61
N VAL A 124 -7.95 -3.84 2.49
CA VAL A 124 -8.54 -5.13 2.12
C VAL A 124 -10.03 -5.15 2.43
N PRO A 125 -10.82 -5.97 1.70
CA PRO A 125 -12.23 -6.19 1.98
C PRO A 125 -12.48 -6.64 3.43
N PRO A 126 -13.61 -6.26 4.05
CA PRO A 126 -14.00 -6.77 5.36
C PRO A 126 -14.06 -8.30 5.38
N GLY A 127 -13.44 -8.91 6.41
CA GLY A 127 -13.34 -10.35 6.58
C GLY A 127 -12.25 -11.00 5.71
N CYS A 128 -11.33 -10.20 5.16
CA CYS A 128 -10.19 -10.73 4.41
C CYS A 128 -9.26 -11.51 5.34
N GLY A 129 -8.86 -12.74 4.95
CA GLY A 129 -7.96 -13.54 5.77
C GLY A 129 -6.56 -12.94 5.98
N PHE A 130 -6.19 -11.90 5.21
CA PHE A 130 -4.96 -11.15 5.43
C PHE A 130 -5.06 -10.04 6.49
N GLU A 131 -6.24 -9.68 7.00
CA GLU A 131 -6.42 -8.55 7.93
C GLU A 131 -5.47 -8.61 9.14
N GLY A 132 -5.44 -9.76 9.83
CA GLY A 132 -4.57 -9.96 10.99
C GLY A 132 -3.09 -9.93 10.63
N TRP A 133 -2.70 -10.51 9.50
CA TRP A 133 -1.32 -10.48 9.04
C TRP A 133 -0.87 -9.07 8.66
N LEU A 134 -1.70 -8.30 7.95
CA LEU A 134 -1.43 -6.90 7.62
C LEU A 134 -1.31 -6.03 8.87
N PHE A 135 -2.15 -6.27 9.89
CA PHE A 135 -2.03 -5.61 11.19
C PHE A 135 -0.65 -5.84 11.80
N TRP A 136 -0.20 -7.09 11.90
CA TRP A 136 1.12 -7.41 12.43
C TRP A 136 2.25 -6.76 11.62
N LYS A 137 2.13 -6.73 10.29
CA LYS A 137 3.12 -6.08 9.43
C LYS A 137 3.16 -4.56 9.59
N ARG A 138 2.01 -3.91 9.83
CA ARG A 138 1.99 -2.49 10.19
C ARG A 138 2.68 -2.26 11.54
N GLU A 139 2.43 -3.10 12.54
CA GLU A 139 3.09 -2.96 13.84
C GLU A 139 4.61 -3.18 13.77
N GLU A 140 5.10 -4.12 12.95
CA GLU A 140 6.53 -4.29 12.66
C GLU A 140 7.16 -3.02 12.04
N GLU A 141 6.46 -2.36 11.11
CA GLU A 141 6.92 -1.11 10.51
C GLU A 141 6.88 0.05 11.51
N LYS A 142 5.81 0.19 12.29
CA LYS A 142 5.70 1.21 13.34
C LYS A 142 6.82 1.07 14.37
N GLU A 143 7.15 -0.15 14.77
CA GLU A 143 8.26 -0.41 15.69
C GLU A 143 9.60 0.05 15.11
N LYS A 144 9.89 -0.25 13.83
CA LYS A 144 11.11 0.24 13.16
C LYS A 144 11.17 1.76 13.16
N ILE A 145 10.04 2.42 12.95
CA ILE A 145 9.97 3.89 12.95
C ILE A 145 10.13 4.47 14.35
N ARG A 146 9.60 3.83 15.40
CA ARG A 146 9.89 4.20 16.79
C ARG A 146 11.38 4.10 17.10
N ARG A 147 12.02 2.98 16.77
CA ARG A 147 13.47 2.79 16.95
C ARG A 147 14.30 3.83 16.18
N ALA A 148 13.87 4.18 14.97
CA ALA A 148 14.50 5.23 14.19
C ALA A 148 14.41 6.62 14.87
N LYS A 149 13.28 6.94 15.52
CA LYS A 149 13.13 8.16 16.33
C LYS A 149 14.03 8.13 17.57
N GLU A 150 14.19 6.97 18.23
CA GLU A 150 15.12 6.79 19.35
C GLU A 150 16.57 7.02 18.90
N GLU A 151 16.97 6.45 17.76
CA GLU A 151 18.31 6.66 17.17
C GLU A 151 18.57 8.16 16.88
N LEU A 152 17.57 8.91 16.40
CA LEU A 152 17.70 10.36 16.24
C LEU A 152 17.96 11.09 17.57
N LEU A 153 17.39 10.63 18.68
CA LEU A 153 17.68 11.21 20.00
C LEU A 153 19.11 10.90 20.44
N GLU A 154 19.59 9.68 20.20
CA GLU A 154 20.98 9.29 20.49
C GLU A 154 21.98 10.10 19.66
N LEU A 155 21.73 10.29 18.36
CA LEU A 155 22.56 11.12 17.49
C LEU A 155 22.59 12.57 17.96
N LYS A 156 21.46 13.13 18.41
CA LYS A 156 21.42 14.48 19.02
C LYS A 156 22.28 14.58 20.27
N LEU A 157 22.31 13.54 21.13
CA LEU A 157 23.19 13.50 22.30
C LEU A 157 24.66 13.38 21.89
N LEU A 158 24.97 12.60 20.86
CA LEU A 158 26.32 12.46 20.34
C LEU A 158 26.86 13.80 19.78
N LYS A 159 26.05 14.56 19.03
CA LYS A 159 26.43 15.90 18.54
C LYS A 159 26.76 16.87 19.69
N LYS A 160 26.05 16.78 20.82
CA LYS A 160 26.32 17.62 21.99
C LYS A 160 27.62 17.27 22.72
N ARG A 161 28.07 16.01 22.63
CA ARG A 161 29.24 15.49 23.34
C ARG A 161 30.52 15.53 22.50
N ASN A 162 30.42 15.79 21.20
CA ASN A 162 31.52 15.61 20.26
C ASN A 162 31.74 16.87 19.42
N ASN A 163 32.96 17.38 19.39
CA ASN A 163 33.31 18.61 18.68
C ASN A 163 34.14 18.36 17.41
N SER A 164 34.41 17.09 17.07
CA SER A 164 35.14 16.72 15.86
C SER A 164 34.30 17.01 14.61
N PRO A 165 34.76 17.90 13.69
CA PRO A 165 34.01 18.24 12.48
C PRO A 165 33.69 17.03 11.60
N GLU A 166 34.64 16.10 11.48
CA GLU A 166 34.46 14.87 10.68
C GLU A 166 33.38 13.97 11.28
N THR A 167 33.35 13.84 12.62
CA THR A 167 32.32 13.04 13.30
C THR A 167 30.95 13.67 13.17
N LEU A 168 30.86 15.01 13.32
CA LEU A 168 29.60 15.74 13.16
C LEU A 168 29.03 15.59 11.74
N GLN A 169 29.87 15.65 10.70
CA GLN A 169 29.44 15.45 9.32
C GLN A 169 28.88 14.05 9.08
N LYS A 170 29.52 13.01 9.62
CA LYS A 170 29.03 11.62 9.52
C LYS A 170 27.68 11.46 10.23
N VAL A 171 27.54 12.04 11.42
CA VAL A 171 26.29 12.01 12.18
C VAL A 171 25.16 12.69 11.42
N GLU A 172 25.42 13.85 10.80
CA GLU A 172 24.42 14.55 9.98
C GLU A 172 23.95 13.73 8.78
N ALA A 173 24.86 13.03 8.10
CA ALA A 173 24.49 12.17 6.99
C ALA A 173 23.54 11.03 7.42
N VAL A 174 23.78 10.44 8.59
CA VAL A 174 22.91 9.40 9.17
C VAL A 174 21.57 10.00 9.60
N GLU A 175 21.58 11.14 10.30
CA GLU A 175 20.37 11.88 10.71
C GLU A 175 19.47 12.17 9.51
N GLN A 176 20.02 12.70 8.41
CA GLN A 176 19.26 12.98 7.19
C GLN A 176 18.73 11.71 6.50
N LYS A 177 19.43 10.59 6.60
CA LYS A 177 18.93 9.30 6.11
C LYS A 177 17.73 8.82 6.93
N ILE A 178 17.82 8.92 8.26
CA ILE A 178 16.73 8.51 9.16
C ILE A 178 15.51 9.41 8.98
N LEU A 179 15.69 10.74 8.91
CA LEU A 179 14.62 11.70 8.69
C LEU A 179 13.88 11.44 7.37
N ARG A 180 14.62 11.17 6.28
CA ARG A 180 14.02 10.76 5.00
C ARG A 180 13.22 9.48 5.13
N ASN A 181 13.73 8.49 5.87
CA ASN A 181 13.01 7.24 6.10
C ASN A 181 11.69 7.47 6.86
N ILE A 182 11.72 8.23 7.97
CA ILE A 182 10.51 8.56 8.74
C ILE A 182 9.51 9.35 7.90
N ALA A 183 9.98 10.28 7.07
CA ALA A 183 9.13 11.11 6.22
C ALA A 183 8.24 10.28 5.27
N MET A 184 8.72 9.12 4.79
CA MET A 184 7.92 8.22 3.92
C MET A 184 6.66 7.67 4.60
N TYR A 185 6.64 7.64 5.93
CA TYR A 185 5.53 7.09 6.72
C TYR A 185 4.59 8.17 7.29
N LYS A 186 4.86 9.47 7.03
CA LYS A 186 4.00 10.56 7.49
C LYS A 186 2.56 10.41 7.03
N LYS A 187 2.36 9.97 5.78
CA LYS A 187 1.04 9.68 5.20
C LYS A 187 0.25 8.58 5.92
N TYR A 188 0.91 7.80 6.77
CA TYR A 188 0.28 6.78 7.61
C TYR A 188 0.15 7.21 9.08
N GLY A 189 0.41 8.49 9.39
CA GLY A 189 0.33 9.03 10.74
C GLY A 189 1.56 8.74 11.60
N SER A 190 2.75 8.58 10.99
CA SER A 190 3.97 8.26 11.74
C SER A 190 4.37 9.28 12.81
N GLU A 191 3.78 10.46 12.80
CA GLU A 191 3.98 11.48 13.82
C GLU A 191 3.46 11.04 15.19
N ASN A 192 2.46 10.15 15.21
CA ASN A 192 1.77 9.67 16.43
C ASN A 192 2.25 8.29 16.94
N TRP A 193 3.27 7.69 16.32
CA TRP A 193 3.79 6.36 16.69
C TRP A 193 4.90 6.37 17.71
#